data_AF-A0A9Y4NVZ5-F1
#
_entry.id   AF-A0A9Y4NVZ5-F1
#
_cell.length_a   1.000
_cell.length_b   1.000
_cell.length_c   1.000
_cell.angle_alpha   90.00
_cell.angle_beta   90.00
_cell.angle_gamma   90.00
#
_symmetry.space_group_name_H-M   'P 1'
#
loop_
_entity.id
_entity.type
_entity.pdbx_description
1 polymer ?
#
loop_
_entity_poly.entity_id
_entity_poly.type
_entity_poly.pdbx_seq_one_letter_code
_entity_poly.pdbx_strand_id
1 'polypeptide(L)'
;MADDGTLNCSKWFHTTDAVPHFFDFRFHTLEELPVTIGRLQNLLVLNLCNNRLTSLPSELGLLAKLRTLYLGLNQLEALPASIGELKELRYIGLSDNRLTRVPNCLSRLNNLEKVSLDRNPIVTEQTPSQDSVMTTESIFVVTERFLCEDCQKKCLTDNKAEM
;
A
#
# COMPACT_ATOMS: atom_id res chain seq x y z
N MET A 1 16.26 11.01 25.42
CA MET A 1 14.97 10.64 26.04
C MET A 1 14.32 9.64 25.12
N ALA A 2 14.10 8.43 25.62
CA ALA A 2 13.54 7.33 24.85
C ALA A 2 12.07 7.63 24.53
N ASP A 3 11.75 7.67 23.24
CA ASP A 3 10.38 7.59 22.74
C ASP A 3 9.97 6.12 22.88
N ASP A 4 8.87 5.84 23.58
CA ASP A 4 8.49 4.50 24.04
C ASP A 4 7.99 3.57 22.92
N GLY A 5 8.13 3.99 21.65
CA GLY A 5 7.67 3.23 20.48
C GLY A 5 6.15 3.11 20.37
N THR A 6 5.39 3.61 21.35
CA THR A 6 3.93 3.63 21.32
C THR A 6 3.44 4.96 20.77
N LEU A 7 3.17 4.95 19.46
CA LEU A 7 2.58 6.10 18.75
C LEU A 7 1.16 6.37 19.26
N ASN A 8 1.05 7.31 20.20
CA ASN A 8 -0.24 7.76 20.71
C ASN A 8 -0.94 8.63 19.65
N CYS A 9 -1.84 7.99 18.89
CA CYS A 9 -2.57 8.60 17.78
C CYS A 9 -3.40 9.82 18.18
N SER A 10 -3.74 10.00 19.47
CA SER A 10 -4.47 11.19 19.94
C SER A 10 -3.70 12.49 19.76
N LYS A 11 -2.37 12.44 19.64
CA LYS A 11 -1.52 13.61 19.36
C LYS A 11 -1.53 14.05 17.89
N TRP A 12 -2.00 13.20 16.97
CA TRP A 12 -2.09 13.53 15.53
C TRP A 12 -3.42 14.16 15.15
N PHE A 13 -4.43 14.08 16.02
CA PHE A 13 -5.76 14.63 15.79
C PHE A 13 -5.96 15.93 16.55
N HIS A 14 -5.15 16.95 16.27
CA HIS A 14 -5.48 18.32 16.66
C HIS A 14 -6.26 18.99 15.54
N THR A 15 -7.54 19.24 15.81
CA THR A 15 -8.50 19.95 14.99
C THR A 15 -8.11 21.43 14.92
N THR A 16 -7.40 21.87 13.88
CA THR A 16 -7.41 23.27 13.41
C THR A 16 -6.78 23.35 12.01
N ASP A 17 -7.64 23.60 11.02
CA ASP A 17 -7.38 24.39 9.82
C ASP A 17 -6.25 24.02 8.83
N ALA A 18 -6.12 22.73 8.51
CA ALA A 18 -5.84 22.20 7.16
C ALA A 18 -5.61 20.70 7.29
N VAL A 19 -6.58 19.85 6.96
CA VAL A 19 -6.31 18.40 6.90
C VAL A 19 -5.37 18.21 5.72
N PRO A 20 -4.10 17.82 5.92
CA PRO A 20 -3.19 17.72 4.81
C PRO A 20 -3.72 16.61 3.89
N HIS A 21 -3.93 16.96 2.62
CA HIS A 21 -4.34 16.02 1.58
C HIS A 21 -3.31 14.89 1.38
N PHE A 22 -2.14 15.02 2.01
CA PHE A 22 -1.02 14.10 1.99
C PHE A 22 -0.62 13.74 3.42
N PHE A 23 -0.51 12.46 3.74
CA PHE A 23 -0.11 11.97 5.05
C PHE A 23 1.02 10.96 4.90
N ASP A 24 2.16 11.23 5.55
CA ASP A 24 3.40 10.47 5.42
C ASP A 24 3.86 9.94 6.78
N PHE A 25 3.91 8.62 6.88
CA PHE A 25 4.41 7.86 8.02
C PHE A 25 5.52 6.90 7.62
N ARG A 26 6.37 7.27 6.68
CA ARG A 26 7.53 6.43 6.34
C ARG A 26 8.50 6.31 7.52
N PHE A 27 9.16 5.15 7.64
CA PHE A 27 10.22 4.88 8.63
C PHE A 27 9.77 4.89 10.12
N HIS A 28 8.47 4.77 10.41
CA HIS A 28 7.95 4.81 11.77
C HIS A 28 7.89 3.44 12.48
N THR A 29 8.41 2.39 11.85
CA THR A 29 8.38 1.00 12.37
C THR A 29 6.98 0.52 12.77
N LEU A 30 5.94 1.07 12.15
CA LEU A 30 4.53 0.74 12.45
C LEU A 30 4.27 -0.75 12.22
N GLU A 31 3.78 -1.45 13.24
CA GLU A 31 3.35 -2.86 13.14
C GLU A 31 1.86 -2.98 12.78
N GLU A 32 1.08 -1.97 13.18
CA GLU A 32 -0.35 -1.86 12.87
C GLU A 32 -0.73 -0.41 12.51
N LEU A 33 -1.83 -0.28 11.76
CA LEU A 33 -2.44 1.00 11.45
C LEU A 33 -3.78 1.10 12.20
N PRO A 34 -4.03 2.17 12.95
CA PRO A 34 -5.25 2.28 13.75
C PRO A 34 -6.49 2.43 12.86
N VAL A 35 -7.61 1.85 13.30
CA VAL A 35 -8.92 1.95 12.63
C VAL A 35 -9.38 3.40 12.43
N THR A 36 -8.88 4.34 13.25
CA THR A 36 -9.18 5.77 13.17
C THR A 36 -8.66 6.43 11.89
N ILE A 37 -7.79 5.76 11.12
CA ILE A 37 -7.37 6.23 9.79
C ILE A 37 -8.57 6.53 8.88
N GLY A 38 -9.66 5.75 8.99
CA GLY A 38 -10.89 5.94 8.20
C GLY A 38 -11.59 7.28 8.43
N ARG A 39 -11.20 8.06 9.44
CA ARG A 39 -11.73 9.41 9.68
C ARG A 39 -11.14 10.46 8.73
N LEU A 40 -10.04 10.16 8.05
CA LEU A 40 -9.35 11.08 7.14
C LEU A 40 -10.02 11.14 5.75
N GLN A 41 -11.33 11.42 5.69
CA GLN A 41 -12.13 11.35 4.46
C GLN A 41 -11.67 12.28 3.32
N ASN A 42 -10.84 13.28 3.62
CA ASN A 42 -10.27 14.20 2.63
C ASN A 42 -8.84 13.83 2.19
N LEU A 43 -8.31 12.71 2.64
CA LEU A 43 -6.96 12.28 2.30
C LEU A 43 -6.87 11.87 0.83
N LEU A 44 -5.91 12.45 0.11
CA LEU A 44 -5.63 12.12 -1.30
C LEU A 44 -4.42 11.18 -1.43
N VAL A 45 -3.43 11.31 -0.54
CA VAL A 45 -2.21 10.52 -0.59
C VAL A 45 -1.85 10.00 0.79
N LEU A 46 -1.64 8.70 0.90
CA LEU A 46 -1.18 8.03 2.12
C LEU A 46 0.12 7.30 1.85
N ASN A 47 1.16 7.66 2.59
CA ASN A 47 2.47 7.03 2.49
C ASN A 47 2.82 6.27 3.77
N LEU A 48 2.85 4.95 3.65
CA LEU A 48 3.20 4.00 4.70
C LEU A 48 4.43 3.16 4.30
N CYS A 49 5.24 3.61 3.33
CA CYS A 49 6.42 2.86 2.89
C CYS A 49 7.37 2.63 4.06
N ASN A 50 8.04 1.48 4.09
CA ASN A 50 9.12 1.18 5.04
C ASN A 50 8.65 1.18 6.52
N ASN A 51 7.63 0.37 6.77
CA ASN A 51 7.15 0.05 8.11
C ASN A 51 7.20 -1.48 8.32
N ARG A 52 6.55 -1.98 9.37
CA ARG A 52 6.48 -3.41 9.71
C ARG A 52 5.04 -3.93 9.64
N LEU A 53 4.20 -3.29 8.82
CA LEU A 53 2.79 -3.61 8.74
C LEU A 53 2.61 -5.03 8.20
N THR A 54 1.91 -5.87 8.98
CA THR A 54 1.53 -7.24 8.58
C THR A 54 0.11 -7.29 8.02
N SER A 55 -0.73 -6.33 8.41
CA SER A 55 -2.11 -6.19 7.95
C SER A 55 -2.53 -4.71 7.88
N LEU A 56 -3.69 -4.46 7.28
CA LEU A 56 -4.31 -3.13 7.20
C LEU A 56 -5.74 -3.19 7.74
N PRO A 57 -6.20 -2.15 8.46
CA PRO A 57 -7.58 -2.07 8.95
C PRO A 57 -8.55 -1.95 7.77
N SER A 58 -9.74 -2.52 7.95
CA SER A 58 -10.79 -2.47 6.93
C SER A 58 -11.27 -1.04 6.65
N GLU A 59 -11.16 -0.17 7.65
CA GLU A 59 -11.51 1.25 7.66
C GLU A 59 -10.68 2.07 6.68
N LEU A 60 -9.57 1.52 6.19
CA LEU A 60 -8.80 2.14 5.11
C LEU A 60 -9.66 2.30 3.84
N GLY A 61 -10.64 1.41 3.61
CA GLY A 61 -11.60 1.53 2.51
C GLY A 61 -12.58 2.70 2.63
N LEU A 62 -12.64 3.40 3.77
CA LEU A 62 -13.47 4.60 3.96
C LEU A 62 -12.86 5.86 3.34
N LEU A 63 -11.61 5.80 2.90
CA LEU A 63 -10.88 6.93 2.32
C LEU A 63 -11.29 7.17 0.85
N ALA A 64 -12.55 7.55 0.64
CA ALA A 64 -13.17 7.63 -0.69
C ALA A 64 -12.42 8.52 -1.71
N LYS A 65 -11.66 9.51 -1.24
CA LYS A 65 -10.87 10.44 -2.08
C LYS A 65 -9.41 10.04 -2.26
N LEU A 66 -8.98 8.90 -1.70
CA LEU A 66 -7.59 8.47 -1.78
C LEU A 66 -7.21 8.13 -3.23
N ARG A 67 -6.17 8.77 -3.74
CA ARG A 67 -5.66 8.63 -5.10
C ARG A 67 -4.35 7.85 -5.16
N THR A 68 -3.55 7.95 -4.11
CA THR A 68 -2.22 7.33 -4.05
C THR A 68 -2.00 6.68 -2.70
N LEU A 69 -1.61 5.40 -2.73
CA LEU A 69 -1.32 4.59 -1.55
C LEU A 69 0.04 3.91 -1.68
N TYR A 70 1.01 4.31 -0.87
CA TYR A 70 2.32 3.66 -0.81
C TYR A 70 2.41 2.72 0.39
N LEU A 71 2.57 1.43 0.12
CA LEU A 71 2.69 0.34 1.11
C LEU A 71 3.97 -0.47 0.91
N GLY A 72 4.91 -0.01 0.08
CA GLY A 72 6.12 -0.76 -0.19
C GLY A 72 7.02 -0.92 1.03
N LEU A 73 7.91 -1.92 1.01
CA LEU A 73 8.80 -2.24 2.15
C LEU A 73 7.99 -2.46 3.45
N ASN A 74 7.03 -3.37 3.41
CA ASN A 74 6.26 -3.82 4.58
C ASN A 74 6.26 -5.36 4.65
N GLN A 75 5.43 -5.94 5.49
CA GLN A 75 5.33 -7.39 5.68
C GLN A 75 3.93 -7.92 5.34
N LEU A 76 3.23 -7.24 4.42
CA LEU A 76 1.85 -7.56 4.08
C LEU A 76 1.77 -8.90 3.34
N GLU A 77 0.96 -9.82 3.86
CA GLU A 77 0.66 -11.11 3.21
C GLU A 77 -0.64 -11.06 2.38
N ALA A 78 -1.54 -10.15 2.73
CA ALA A 78 -2.79 -9.89 2.03
C ALA A 78 -3.23 -8.43 2.17
N LEU A 79 -4.20 -8.02 1.36
CA LEU A 79 -4.91 -6.75 1.50
C LEU A 79 -6.36 -6.99 1.94
N PRO A 80 -6.94 -6.13 2.79
CA PRO A 80 -8.34 -6.23 3.14
C PRO A 80 -9.22 -5.98 1.89
N ALA A 81 -10.37 -6.66 1.82
CA ALA A 81 -11.29 -6.54 0.69
C ALA A 81 -11.81 -5.10 0.50
N SER A 82 -11.83 -4.32 1.58
CA SER A 82 -12.24 -2.92 1.61
C SER A 82 -11.32 -1.99 0.80
N ILE A 83 -10.09 -2.39 0.46
CA ILE A 83 -9.26 -1.65 -0.51
C ILE A 83 -10.02 -1.48 -1.83
N GLY A 84 -10.82 -2.47 -2.23
CA GLY A 84 -11.65 -2.39 -3.45
C GLY A 84 -12.75 -1.33 -3.41
N GLU A 85 -12.98 -0.67 -2.26
CA GLU A 85 -13.92 0.46 -2.14
C GLU A 85 -13.28 1.83 -2.43
N LEU A 86 -11.95 1.89 -2.60
CA LEU A 86 -11.21 3.13 -2.89
C LEU A 86 -11.40 3.56 -4.35
N LYS A 87 -12.59 4.07 -4.68
CA LYS A 87 -12.99 4.34 -6.08
C LYS A 87 -12.15 5.41 -6.79
N GLU A 88 -11.51 6.33 -6.06
CA GLU A 88 -10.59 7.33 -6.65
C GLU A 88 -9.12 6.86 -6.74
N LEU A 89 -8.79 5.64 -6.30
CA LEU A 89 -7.41 5.18 -6.24
C LEU A 89 -6.85 4.96 -7.64
N ARG A 90 -5.75 5.66 -7.94
CA ARG A 90 -5.04 5.60 -9.23
C ARG A 90 -3.72 4.85 -9.11
N TYR A 91 -3.06 4.96 -7.95
CA TYR A 91 -1.73 4.40 -7.73
C TYR A 91 -1.68 3.63 -6.43
N ILE A 92 -1.24 2.37 -6.50
CA ILE A 92 -0.93 1.55 -5.32
C ILE A 92 0.45 0.90 -5.45
N GLY A 93 1.33 1.18 -4.49
CA GLY A 93 2.67 0.61 -4.42
C GLY A 93 2.75 -0.47 -3.35
N LEU A 94 2.90 -1.73 -3.75
CA LEU A 94 2.96 -2.92 -2.88
C LEU A 94 4.32 -3.64 -2.97
N SER A 95 5.31 -3.05 -3.63
CA SER A 95 6.62 -3.68 -3.80
C SER A 95 7.29 -4.01 -2.46
N ASP A 96 8.08 -5.07 -2.40
CA ASP A 96 8.75 -5.51 -1.16
C ASP A 96 7.76 -5.79 -0.01
N ASN A 97 6.87 -6.74 -0.26
CA ASN A 97 5.95 -7.30 0.73
C ASN A 97 6.01 -8.84 0.66
N ARG A 98 5.07 -9.51 1.34
CA ARG A 98 4.99 -10.99 1.40
C ARG A 98 3.76 -11.52 0.66
N LEU A 99 3.28 -10.79 -0.35
CA LEU A 99 2.10 -11.18 -1.12
C LEU A 99 2.39 -12.45 -1.93
N THR A 100 1.66 -13.53 -1.65
CA THR A 100 1.79 -14.82 -2.37
C THR A 100 0.91 -14.89 -3.61
N ARG A 101 -0.05 -13.99 -3.75
CA ARG A 101 -0.97 -13.88 -4.89
C ARG A 101 -1.29 -12.40 -5.14
N VAL A 102 -1.76 -12.10 -6.35
CA VAL A 102 -2.31 -10.78 -6.64
C VAL A 102 -3.62 -10.61 -5.85
N PRO A 103 -3.79 -9.54 -5.05
CA PRO A 103 -5.02 -9.34 -4.29
C PRO A 103 -6.23 -9.12 -5.21
N ASN A 104 -7.24 -9.99 -5.11
CA ASN A 104 -8.45 -9.92 -5.95
C ASN A 104 -9.23 -8.61 -5.78
N CYS A 105 -9.09 -7.90 -4.65
CA CYS A 105 -9.75 -6.61 -4.43
C CYS A 105 -9.30 -5.52 -5.42
N LEU A 106 -8.12 -5.67 -6.05
CA LEU A 106 -7.62 -4.73 -7.05
C LEU A 106 -8.48 -4.71 -8.32
N SER A 107 -9.20 -5.80 -8.65
CA SER A 107 -10.11 -5.81 -9.81
C SER A 107 -11.35 -4.93 -9.63
N ARG A 108 -11.64 -4.48 -8.40
CA ARG A 108 -12.77 -3.60 -8.07
C ARG A 108 -12.42 -2.11 -8.19
N LEU A 109 -11.16 -1.81 -8.52
CA LEU A 109 -10.60 -0.45 -8.62
C LEU A 109 -10.60 0.02 -10.07
N ASN A 110 -11.74 0.56 -10.50
CA ASN A 110 -11.96 0.92 -11.92
C ASN A 110 -11.11 2.12 -12.41
N ASN A 111 -10.52 2.91 -11.50
CA ASN A 111 -9.68 4.06 -11.84
C ASN A 111 -8.19 3.80 -11.61
N LEU A 112 -7.81 2.53 -11.38
CA LEU A 112 -6.44 2.16 -11.06
C LEU A 112 -5.57 2.25 -12.33
N GLU A 113 -4.67 3.22 -12.35
CA GLU A 113 -3.77 3.47 -13.47
C GLU A 113 -2.48 2.64 -13.34
N LYS A 114 -2.03 2.38 -12.10
CA LYS A 114 -0.74 1.72 -11.87
C LYS A 114 -0.71 0.93 -10.56
N VAL A 115 -0.12 -0.27 -10.66
CA VAL A 115 0.15 -1.17 -9.55
C VAL A 115 1.60 -1.62 -9.61
N SER A 116 2.32 -1.51 -8.50
CA SER A 116 3.66 -2.07 -8.35
C SER A 116 3.63 -3.22 -7.36
N LEU A 117 4.03 -4.42 -7.80
CA LEU A 117 4.02 -5.66 -7.01
C LEU A 117 5.41 -6.31 -6.93
N ASP A 118 6.46 -5.60 -7.37
CA ASP A 118 7.82 -6.13 -7.45
C ASP A 118 8.31 -6.67 -6.11
N ARG A 119 9.19 -7.67 -6.14
CA ARG A 119 9.79 -8.24 -4.91
C ARG A 119 8.71 -8.70 -3.91
N ASN A 120 7.68 -9.36 -4.43
CA ASN A 120 6.74 -10.19 -3.66
C ASN A 120 6.84 -11.64 -4.14
N PRO A 121 6.65 -12.65 -3.27
CA PRO A 121 6.68 -14.07 -3.62
C PRO A 121 5.38 -14.52 -4.31
N ILE A 122 4.92 -13.80 -5.34
CA ILE A 122 3.67 -14.08 -6.03
C ILE A 122 3.83 -15.38 -6.83
N VAL A 123 3.07 -16.41 -6.45
CA VAL A 123 3.01 -17.66 -7.18
C VAL A 123 2.06 -17.46 -8.35
N THR A 124 2.60 -17.47 -9.57
CA THR A 124 1.79 -17.61 -10.77
C THR A 124 1.43 -19.09 -10.91
N GLU A 125 0.21 -19.49 -10.56
CA GLU A 125 -0.25 -20.84 -10.90
C GLU A 125 -0.09 -21.06 -12.40
N GLN A 126 0.72 -22.05 -12.76
CA GLN A 126 0.81 -22.52 -14.14
C GLN A 126 -0.55 -23.08 -14.54
N THR A 127 -1.10 -22.54 -15.63
CA THR A 127 -2.34 -23.00 -16.27
C THR A 127 -2.28 -24.48 -16.68
N PRO A 128 -3.34 -25.27 -16.51
CA PRO A 128 -3.73 -26.25 -17.51
C PRO A 128 -4.73 -25.61 -18.48
N SER A 129 -4.24 -25.38 -19.69
CA SER A 129 -4.93 -25.38 -21.00
C SER A 129 -6.48 -25.27 -21.08
N GLN A 130 -6.87 -24.29 -21.91
CA GLN A 130 -8.03 -24.25 -22.83
C GLN A 130 -9.43 -24.17 -22.21
N ASP A 131 -9.99 -22.95 -22.20
CA ASP A 131 -11.11 -22.61 -23.10
C ASP A 131 -11.40 -21.09 -23.09
N SER A 132 -11.55 -20.56 -24.30
CA SER A 132 -12.35 -19.41 -24.74
C SER A 132 -12.37 -18.10 -23.91
N VAL A 133 -11.85 -17.07 -24.58
CA VAL A 133 -11.75 -15.64 -24.24
C VAL A 133 -13.11 -14.99 -23.88
N MET A 134 -13.12 -14.15 -22.85
CA MET A 134 -13.78 -12.84 -22.88
C MET A 134 -12.91 -11.82 -22.12
N THR A 135 -12.37 -10.86 -22.87
CA THR A 135 -11.57 -9.73 -22.42
C THR A 135 -12.32 -8.86 -21.41
N THR A 136 -11.64 -8.34 -20.39
CA THR A 136 -11.75 -6.91 -20.03
C THR A 136 -10.51 -6.47 -19.24
N GLU A 137 -9.92 -5.38 -19.73
CA GLU A 137 -8.95 -4.47 -19.11
C GLU A 137 -7.75 -5.12 -18.40
N SER A 138 -6.66 -5.22 -19.17
CA SER A 138 -5.34 -5.57 -18.67
C SER A 138 -4.93 -4.60 -17.56
N ILE A 139 -4.99 -5.04 -16.30
CA ILE A 139 -4.23 -4.41 -15.22
C ILE A 139 -2.77 -4.52 -15.64
N PHE A 140 -2.17 -3.42 -16.09
CA PHE A 140 -0.75 -3.37 -16.35
C PHE A 140 -0.03 -3.50 -15.01
N VAL A 141 0.43 -4.72 -14.71
CA VAL A 141 1.42 -4.94 -13.65
C VAL A 141 2.71 -4.32 -14.17
N VAL A 142 2.95 -3.07 -13.78
CA VAL A 142 4.17 -2.36 -14.15
C VAL A 142 5.28 -2.86 -13.22
N THR A 143 6.15 -3.71 -13.77
CA THR A 143 7.35 -4.27 -13.10
C THR A 143 8.55 -3.31 -13.10
N GLU A 144 8.33 -2.08 -13.54
CA GLU A 144 9.36 -1.04 -13.55
C GLU A 144 9.46 -0.43 -12.15
N ARG A 145 10.68 -0.41 -11.61
CA ARG A 145 11.00 -0.06 -10.22
C ARG A 145 10.62 1.40 -9.93
N PHE A 146 9.47 1.63 -9.30
CA PHE A 146 9.08 2.94 -8.76
C PHE A 146 8.92 2.90 -7.25
N LEU A 147 9.94 2.37 -6.57
CA LEU A 147 10.15 2.80 -5.18
C LEU A 147 10.26 4.33 -5.20
N CYS A 148 9.64 5.04 -4.25
CA CYS A 148 9.97 6.46 -4.06
C CYS A 148 11.49 6.60 -3.90
N GLU A 149 12.09 7.73 -4.29
CA GLU A 149 13.56 7.87 -4.31
C GLU A 149 14.24 7.36 -3.03
N ASP A 150 13.59 7.53 -1.87
CA ASP A 150 14.11 7.06 -0.59
C ASP A 150 13.97 5.55 -0.39
N CYS A 151 12.85 4.94 -0.81
CA CYS A 151 12.70 3.48 -0.79
C CYS A 151 13.67 2.84 -1.83
N GLN A 152 13.96 3.53 -2.96
CA GLN A 152 14.98 3.12 -3.94
C GLN A 152 16.39 3.17 -3.36
N LYS A 153 16.74 4.28 -2.68
CA LYS A 153 18.02 4.43 -1.98
C LYS A 153 18.21 3.35 -0.92
N LYS A 154 17.16 3.01 -0.15
CA LYS A 154 17.26 1.97 0.89
C LYS A 154 17.40 0.55 0.34
N CYS A 155 16.65 0.21 -0.72
CA CYS A 155 16.83 -1.05 -1.45
C CYS A 155 18.27 -1.19 -2.02
N LEU A 156 18.89 -0.06 -2.43
CA LEU A 156 20.28 -0.05 -2.88
C LEU A 156 21.29 -0.16 -1.72
N THR A 157 20.98 0.34 -0.52
CA THR A 157 21.87 0.18 0.65
C THR A 157 21.78 -1.20 1.28
N ASP A 158 20.60 -1.83 1.30
CA ASP A 158 20.43 -3.17 1.86
C ASP A 158 21.12 -4.23 0.99
N ASN A 159 21.14 -4.07 -0.35
CA ASN A 159 21.94 -4.90 -1.27
C ASN A 159 23.46 -4.74 -1.10
N LYS A 160 23.93 -3.69 -0.41
CA LYS A 160 25.36 -3.47 -0.12
C LYS A 160 25.78 -4.02 1.24
N ALA A 161 24.84 -4.41 2.10
CA ALA A 161 25.12 -4.97 3.42
C ALA A 161 25.30 -6.50 3.40
N GLU A 162 25.06 -7.16 2.26
CA GLU A 162 25.23 -8.61 2.06
C GLU A 162 26.40 -8.97 1.11
N MET A 163 27.37 -8.08 0.93
CA MET A 163 28.66 -8.39 0.27
C MET A 163 29.85 -8.14 1.20
#